data_AF-A0A1I8A294-F1
#
_entry.id   AF-A0A1I8A294-F1
#
_cell.length_a   1.000
_cell.length_b   1.000
_cell.length_c   1.000
_cell.angle_alpha   90.00
_cell.angle_beta   90.00
_cell.angle_gamma   90.00
#
_symmetry.space_group_name_H-M   'P 1'
#
loop_
_entity.id
_entity.type
_entity.pdbx_description
1 polymer ?
#
loop_
_entity_poly.entity_id
_entity_poly.type
_entity_poly.pdbx_seq_one_letter_code
_entity_poly.pdbx_strand_id
1 'polypeptide(L)'
;MVIHADGNCIGCKASADGKMRPAKAHKNIVMSVMIPKSYVGSKCRRSDIAVVRLLEHVATGFDMRISYREKPVAGTILSAGGFGYNPDETDNSARFLNVINATITECPKGNRKDVICIEEKESNACRGDSGGGLLDLSDGHLTVYGVVAHGTSCKLMQSVLMEKRAGLKVHTKFKGGYFTSTEFYAPFICKTTFDGAKLDGPKKCRDLDQNQEVLTF
;
A
#
# COMPACT_ATOMS: atom_id res chain seq x y z
N MET A 1 7.16 -20.44 -3.36
CA MET A 1 8.21 -19.45 -3.08
C MET A 1 8.27 -19.29 -1.58
N VAL A 2 9.46 -19.32 -1.00
CA VAL A 2 9.70 -19.17 0.45
C VAL A 2 10.71 -18.04 0.63
N ILE A 3 10.48 -17.16 1.60
CA ILE A 3 11.43 -16.09 1.95
C ILE A 3 12.39 -16.67 2.98
N HIS A 4 13.68 -16.67 2.67
CA HIS A 4 14.74 -17.13 3.56
C HIS A 4 15.08 -16.05 4.60
N ALA A 5 15.78 -16.41 5.67
CA ALA A 5 16.07 -15.50 6.80
C ALA A 5 16.92 -14.28 6.40
N ASP A 6 17.65 -14.36 5.29
CA ASP A 6 18.41 -13.26 4.68
C ASP A 6 17.56 -12.39 3.72
N GLY A 7 16.25 -12.66 3.64
CA GLY A 7 15.31 -11.99 2.74
C GLY A 7 15.35 -12.47 1.30
N ASN A 8 16.18 -13.47 0.95
CA ASN A 8 16.19 -14.03 -0.39
C ASN A 8 14.89 -14.80 -0.67
N CYS A 9 14.31 -14.60 -1.86
CA CYS A 9 13.14 -15.34 -2.29
C CYS A 9 13.58 -16.64 -2.97
N ILE A 10 13.35 -17.77 -2.33
CA ILE A 10 13.67 -19.08 -2.89
C ILE A 10 12.44 -19.62 -3.62
N GLY A 11 12.56 -19.82 -4.95
CA GLY A 11 11.55 -20.57 -5.69
C GLY A 11 11.40 -21.99 -5.12
N CYS A 12 10.25 -22.63 -5.30
CA CYS A 12 10.10 -24.04 -4.94
C CYS A 12 9.62 -24.80 -6.17
N LYS A 13 10.20 -25.97 -6.44
CA LYS A 13 9.73 -26.89 -7.48
C LYS A 13 9.38 -28.21 -6.84
N ALA A 14 8.28 -28.82 -7.29
CA ALA A 14 7.96 -30.20 -6.94
C ALA A 14 9.00 -31.11 -7.61
N SER A 15 9.65 -31.98 -6.83
CA SER A 15 10.44 -33.08 -7.37
C SER A 15 9.55 -34.26 -7.73
N ALA A 16 10.10 -35.23 -8.49
CA ALA A 16 9.39 -36.41 -8.96
C ALA A 16 8.81 -37.29 -7.82
N ASP A 17 9.32 -37.16 -6.60
CA ASP A 17 8.85 -37.81 -5.37
C ASP A 17 7.74 -37.00 -4.63
N GLY A 18 7.22 -35.93 -5.25
CA GLY A 18 6.19 -35.07 -4.67
C GLY A 18 6.69 -34.08 -3.62
N LYS A 19 7.99 -34.09 -3.27
CA LYS A 19 8.55 -33.16 -2.28
C LYS A 19 8.80 -31.78 -2.90
N MET A 20 8.48 -30.72 -2.17
CA MET A 20 8.89 -29.36 -2.57
C MET A 20 10.37 -29.18 -2.25
N ARG A 21 11.18 -28.93 -3.28
CA ARG A 21 12.61 -28.62 -3.12
C ARG A 21 12.89 -27.15 -3.47
N PRO A 22 13.89 -26.53 -2.82
CA PRO A 22 14.37 -25.21 -3.21
C PRO A 22 14.77 -25.18 -4.69
N ALA A 23 14.32 -24.15 -5.40
CA ALA A 23 14.68 -23.85 -6.78
C ALA A 23 15.59 -22.61 -6.81
N LYS A 24 15.70 -21.95 -7.98
CA LYS A 24 16.49 -20.72 -8.14
C LYS A 24 16.13 -19.71 -7.05
N ALA A 25 17.15 -19.25 -6.33
CA ALA A 25 17.02 -18.16 -5.38
C ALA A 25 17.08 -16.82 -6.12
N HIS A 26 16.15 -15.94 -5.80
CA HIS A 26 16.19 -14.53 -6.16
C HIS A 26 16.84 -13.77 -5.00
N LYS A 27 17.95 -13.10 -5.32
CA LYS A 27 18.73 -12.36 -4.33
C LYS A 27 17.93 -11.17 -3.84
N ASN A 28 17.97 -10.95 -2.53
CA ASN A 28 17.48 -9.75 -1.89
C ASN A 28 18.32 -8.56 -2.38
N ILE A 29 17.64 -7.59 -2.97
CA ILE A 29 18.26 -6.35 -3.46
C ILE A 29 17.95 -5.16 -2.56
N VAL A 30 17.33 -5.36 -1.40
CA VAL A 30 17.12 -4.29 -0.43
C VAL A 30 18.45 -3.91 0.21
N MET A 31 18.83 -2.65 0.07
CA MET A 31 20.05 -2.09 0.68
C MET A 31 19.78 -1.50 2.05
N SER A 32 18.66 -0.79 2.23
CA SER A 32 18.29 -0.21 3.52
C SER A 32 16.79 0.06 3.59
N VAL A 33 16.26 0.08 4.81
CA VAL A 33 14.89 0.48 5.10
C VAL A 33 14.91 1.72 5.97
N MET A 34 14.24 2.77 5.51
CA MET A 34 14.12 4.04 6.21
C MET A 34 12.69 4.24 6.69
N ILE A 35 12.53 4.55 7.97
CA ILE A 35 11.22 4.85 8.58
C ILE A 35 11.27 6.17 9.37
N PRO A 36 10.14 6.86 9.55
CA PRO A 36 10.08 8.01 10.45
C PRO A 36 10.32 7.60 11.90
N LYS A 37 11.15 8.33 12.67
CA LYS A 37 11.34 8.07 14.12
C LYS A 37 10.02 8.09 14.89
N SER A 38 9.08 8.93 14.46
CA SER A 38 7.73 9.04 15.03
C SER A 38 6.94 7.73 14.94
N TYR A 39 7.25 6.84 14.00
CA TYR A 39 6.63 5.51 13.94
C TYR A 39 6.92 4.71 15.20
N VAL A 40 8.20 4.56 15.54
CA VAL A 40 8.64 3.86 16.75
C VAL A 40 8.22 4.63 18.01
N GLY A 41 8.43 5.94 18.04
CA GLY A 41 8.06 6.79 19.18
C GLY A 41 6.57 6.76 19.51
N SER A 42 5.72 6.54 18.50
CA SER A 42 4.27 6.40 18.69
C SER A 42 3.81 4.96 19.02
N LYS A 43 4.73 4.01 19.17
CA LYS A 43 4.46 2.57 19.32
C LYS A 43 3.69 2.01 18.11
N CYS A 44 4.15 2.33 16.90
CA CYS A 44 3.60 1.88 15.63
C CYS A 44 2.15 2.34 15.36
N ARG A 45 1.75 3.48 15.94
CA ARG A 45 0.37 4.02 15.80
C ARG A 45 0.28 5.20 14.83
N ARG A 46 1.42 5.78 14.45
CA ARG A 46 1.52 6.94 13.56
C ARG A 46 2.65 6.72 12.56
N SER A 47 2.63 7.44 11.45
CA SER A 47 3.74 7.41 10.49
C SER A 47 4.01 6.04 9.90
N ASP A 48 2.93 5.33 9.56
CA ASP A 48 2.96 4.00 8.96
C ASP A 48 3.34 4.09 7.47
N ILE A 49 4.60 4.41 7.24
CA ILE A 49 5.23 4.57 5.93
C ILE A 49 6.72 4.23 6.06
N ALA A 50 7.28 3.65 5.00
CA ALA A 50 8.69 3.34 4.90
C ALA A 50 9.19 3.62 3.48
N VAL A 51 10.48 3.94 3.34
CA VAL A 51 11.17 4.00 2.05
C VAL A 51 12.21 2.89 2.02
N VAL A 52 12.14 2.05 1.01
CA VAL A 52 13.07 0.94 0.80
C VAL A 52 14.04 1.32 -0.31
N ARG A 53 15.32 1.40 0.02
CA ARG A 53 16.38 1.66 -0.97
C ARG A 53 16.93 0.35 -1.49
N LEU A 54 17.06 0.24 -2.80
CA LEU A 54 17.57 -0.96 -3.47
C LEU A 54 19.08 -0.83 -3.78
N LEU A 55 19.76 -1.97 -3.87
CA LEU A 55 21.17 -2.10 -4.27
C LEU A 55 21.35 -1.77 -5.76
N GLU A 56 20.34 -2.04 -6.57
CA GLU A 56 20.34 -1.81 -8.01
C GLU A 56 19.04 -1.14 -8.46
N HIS A 57 19.12 -0.38 -9.55
CA HIS A 57 17.95 0.26 -10.13
C HIS A 57 17.07 -0.77 -10.82
N VAL A 58 15.80 -0.84 -10.40
CA VAL A 58 14.77 -1.59 -11.10
C VAL A 58 14.06 -0.63 -12.05
N ALA A 59 14.31 -0.75 -13.35
CA ALA A 59 13.64 0.07 -14.35
C ALA A 59 12.15 -0.33 -14.41
N THR A 60 11.26 0.57 -14.01
CA THR A 60 9.82 0.29 -13.99
C THR A 60 9.11 0.65 -15.30
N GLY A 61 9.75 1.37 -16.23
CA GLY A 61 9.13 1.81 -17.48
C GLY A 61 8.00 2.84 -17.31
N PHE A 62 7.61 3.15 -16.07
CA PHE A 62 6.55 4.09 -15.71
C PHE A 62 7.13 5.35 -15.07
N ASP A 63 6.57 6.51 -15.41
CA ASP A 63 6.85 7.74 -14.67
C ASP A 63 5.97 7.79 -13.41
N MET A 64 6.53 7.32 -12.30
CA MET A 64 5.88 7.32 -10.99
C MET A 64 6.15 8.62 -10.24
N ARG A 65 5.12 9.16 -9.60
CA ARG A 65 5.18 10.39 -8.80
C ARG A 65 4.52 10.16 -7.45
N ILE A 66 4.97 10.87 -6.44
CA ILE A 66 4.26 10.95 -5.15
C ILE A 66 3.38 12.18 -5.15
N SER A 67 2.18 12.04 -4.60
CA SER A 67 1.32 13.20 -4.41
C SER A 67 1.89 14.12 -3.33
N TYR A 68 1.89 15.40 -3.64
CA TYR A 68 2.22 16.54 -2.80
C TYR A 68 1.18 17.65 -2.95
N ARG A 69 0.17 17.46 -3.81
CA ARG A 69 -1.03 18.30 -3.89
C ARG A 69 -1.93 18.08 -2.68
N GLU A 70 -2.89 18.98 -2.49
CA GLU A 70 -3.95 18.78 -1.50
C GLU A 70 -4.57 17.39 -1.62
N LYS A 71 -5.01 16.85 -0.47
CA LYS A 71 -5.67 15.56 -0.41
C LYS A 71 -6.80 15.46 -1.44
N PRO A 72 -7.01 14.28 -2.02
CA PRO A 72 -8.08 14.11 -3.00
C PRO A 72 -9.42 14.41 -2.35
N VAL A 73 -10.30 15.05 -3.10
CA VAL A 73 -11.61 15.50 -2.62
C VAL A 73 -12.52 14.28 -2.43
N ALA A 74 -13.45 14.35 -1.47
CA ALA A 74 -14.47 13.33 -1.31
C ALA A 74 -15.24 13.09 -2.62
N GLY A 75 -15.44 11.81 -2.98
CA GLY A 75 -16.04 11.39 -4.24
C GLY A 75 -15.04 11.11 -5.36
N THR A 76 -13.76 11.54 -5.24
CA THR A 76 -12.71 11.12 -6.18
C THR A 76 -12.57 9.59 -6.16
N ILE A 77 -12.42 8.99 -7.34
CA ILE A 77 -12.18 7.55 -7.49
C ILE A 77 -10.72 7.35 -7.86
N LEU A 78 -10.00 6.63 -6.98
CA LEU A 78 -8.63 6.20 -7.21
C LEU A 78 -8.59 4.68 -7.37
N SER A 79 -7.42 4.13 -7.68
CA SER A 79 -7.20 2.69 -7.78
C SER A 79 -6.28 2.20 -6.68
N ALA A 80 -6.62 1.09 -6.04
CA ALA A 80 -5.69 0.35 -5.20
C ALA A 80 -5.59 -1.07 -5.74
N GLY A 81 -4.38 -1.63 -5.78
CA GLY A 81 -4.20 -2.97 -6.33
C GLY A 81 -3.18 -3.79 -5.56
N GLY A 82 -3.33 -5.10 -5.68
CA GLY A 82 -2.40 -6.05 -5.10
C GLY A 82 -2.82 -7.50 -5.27
N PHE A 83 -2.02 -8.39 -4.69
CA PHE A 83 -2.18 -9.84 -4.77
C PHE A 83 -2.69 -10.40 -3.44
N GLY A 84 -3.36 -9.58 -2.63
CA GLY A 84 -3.92 -9.99 -1.37
C GLY A 84 -5.12 -10.92 -1.54
N TYR A 85 -5.62 -11.34 -0.39
CA TYR A 85 -6.81 -12.16 -0.29
C TYR A 85 -8.01 -11.49 -0.97
N ASN A 86 -8.57 -12.12 -1.99
CA ASN A 86 -9.80 -11.67 -2.62
C ASN A 86 -10.99 -12.41 -1.99
N PRO A 87 -11.92 -11.72 -1.28
CA PRO A 87 -13.09 -12.36 -0.68
C PRO A 87 -14.10 -12.90 -1.70
N ASP A 88 -14.07 -12.41 -2.95
CA ASP A 88 -14.94 -12.87 -4.02
C ASP A 88 -14.43 -14.13 -4.73
N GLU A 89 -13.10 -14.33 -4.73
CA GLU A 89 -12.43 -15.44 -5.44
C GLU A 89 -11.47 -16.18 -4.51
N THR A 90 -12.02 -16.95 -3.56
CA THR A 90 -11.21 -17.61 -2.52
C THR A 90 -10.18 -18.60 -3.08
N ASP A 91 -10.52 -19.32 -4.15
CA ASP A 91 -9.69 -20.41 -4.72
C ASP A 91 -8.56 -19.91 -5.64
N ASN A 92 -8.63 -18.67 -6.11
CA ASN A 92 -7.61 -18.02 -6.95
C ASN A 92 -7.03 -16.73 -6.35
N SER A 93 -7.41 -16.42 -5.10
CA SER A 93 -6.84 -15.30 -4.35
C SER A 93 -5.30 -15.35 -4.38
N ALA A 94 -4.68 -14.19 -4.57
CA ALA A 94 -3.24 -14.00 -4.73
C ALA A 94 -2.56 -14.50 -6.02
N ARG A 95 -3.27 -15.11 -6.98
CA ARG A 95 -2.65 -15.54 -8.26
C ARG A 95 -2.56 -14.43 -9.30
N PHE A 96 -3.55 -13.56 -9.32
CA PHE A 96 -3.66 -12.45 -10.26
C PHE A 96 -3.68 -11.12 -9.51
N LEU A 97 -3.20 -10.06 -10.18
CA LEU A 97 -3.27 -8.72 -9.63
C LEU A 97 -4.73 -8.29 -9.61
N ASN A 98 -5.25 -8.02 -8.41
CA ASN A 98 -6.58 -7.46 -8.25
C ASN A 98 -6.45 -5.94 -8.18
N VAL A 99 -7.42 -5.24 -8.77
CA VAL A 99 -7.52 -3.78 -8.71
C VAL A 99 -8.92 -3.43 -8.25
N ILE A 100 -9.00 -2.55 -7.26
CA ILE A 100 -10.25 -2.02 -6.73
C ILE A 100 -10.36 -0.54 -7.03
N ASN A 101 -11.59 -0.09 -7.24
CA ASN A 101 -11.93 1.33 -7.26
C ASN A 101 -12.12 1.79 -5.82
N ALA A 102 -11.29 2.73 -5.39
CA ALA A 102 -11.29 3.31 -4.06
C ALA A 102 -11.91 4.70 -4.11
N THR A 103 -13.16 4.82 -3.64
CA THR A 103 -13.86 6.11 -3.55
C THR A 103 -13.43 6.84 -2.29
N ILE A 104 -12.80 8.01 -2.45
CA ILE A 104 -12.38 8.86 -1.35
C ILE A 104 -13.60 9.37 -0.58
N THR A 105 -13.49 9.37 0.74
CA THR A 105 -14.53 9.89 1.65
C THR A 105 -13.91 10.69 2.78
N GLU A 106 -14.75 11.50 3.42
CA GLU A 106 -14.34 12.22 4.61
C GLU A 106 -14.04 11.25 5.74
N CYS A 107 -12.88 11.43 6.37
CA CYS A 107 -12.52 10.65 7.53
C CYS A 107 -13.46 11.00 8.71
N PRO A 108 -13.90 10.00 9.51
CA PRO A 108 -14.63 10.27 10.76
C PRO A 108 -13.94 11.29 11.66
N LYS A 109 -14.71 12.12 12.37
CA LYS A 109 -14.18 13.15 13.28
C LYS A 109 -13.19 12.55 14.28
N GLY A 110 -12.07 13.23 14.50
CA GLY A 110 -10.99 12.77 15.39
C GLY A 110 -9.95 11.87 14.72
N ASN A 111 -10.12 11.55 13.42
CA ASN A 111 -9.06 10.90 12.65
C ASN A 111 -7.83 11.78 12.46
N ARG A 112 -6.71 11.11 12.18
CA ARG A 112 -5.42 11.76 12.00
C ARG A 112 -5.33 12.46 10.66
N LYS A 113 -4.60 13.59 10.62
CA LYS A 113 -4.35 14.35 9.39
C LYS A 113 -3.47 13.60 8.39
N ASP A 114 -2.75 12.57 8.81
CA ASP A 114 -1.85 11.81 7.95
C ASP A 114 -2.53 10.61 7.26
N VAL A 115 -3.86 10.58 7.26
CA VAL A 115 -4.68 9.49 6.74
C VAL A 115 -5.59 9.98 5.62
N ILE A 116 -5.76 9.16 4.59
CA ILE A 116 -6.81 9.24 3.58
C ILE A 116 -7.81 8.12 3.87
N CYS A 117 -9.09 8.46 3.87
CA CYS A 117 -10.17 7.50 4.08
C CYS A 117 -10.88 7.19 2.78
N ILE A 118 -11.24 5.92 2.61
CA ILE A 118 -12.03 5.46 1.48
C ILE A 118 -13.30 4.79 1.99
N GLU A 119 -14.36 4.91 1.20
CA GLU A 119 -15.56 4.13 1.41
C GLU A 119 -15.30 2.66 1.00
N GLU A 120 -15.60 1.73 1.90
CA GLU A 120 -15.60 0.30 1.61
C GLU A 120 -17.05 -0.16 1.46
N LYS A 121 -17.45 -0.59 0.26
CA LYS A 121 -18.79 -1.14 0.01
C LYS A 121 -18.75 -2.65 -0.16
N GLU A 122 -18.05 -3.11 -1.20
CA GLU A 122 -18.05 -4.51 -1.61
C GLU A 122 -16.64 -4.99 -2.01
N SER A 123 -15.65 -4.11 -2.02
CA SER A 123 -14.26 -4.42 -2.27
C SER A 123 -13.35 -3.58 -1.39
N ASN A 124 -12.15 -4.12 -1.09
CA ASN A 124 -11.14 -3.45 -0.27
C ASN A 124 -9.75 -4.01 -0.54
N ALA A 125 -8.72 -3.24 -0.18
CA ALA A 125 -7.37 -3.78 -0.04
C ALA A 125 -7.35 -4.75 1.15
N CYS A 126 -6.85 -5.95 0.91
CA CYS A 126 -7.01 -7.06 1.82
C CYS A 126 -5.69 -7.56 2.41
N ARG A 127 -5.76 -8.62 3.23
CA ARG A 127 -4.55 -9.27 3.76
C ARG A 127 -3.63 -9.61 2.60
N GLY A 128 -2.40 -9.12 2.64
CA GLY A 128 -1.40 -9.29 1.57
C GLY A 128 -1.19 -8.06 0.71
N ASP A 129 -2.08 -7.06 0.77
CA ASP A 129 -1.95 -5.78 0.06
C ASP A 129 -1.39 -4.64 0.94
N SER A 130 -1.08 -4.91 2.22
CA SER A 130 -0.51 -3.93 3.14
C SER A 130 0.76 -3.32 2.57
N GLY A 131 0.85 -1.99 2.58
CA GLY A 131 1.95 -1.26 1.93
C GLY A 131 1.73 -0.98 0.43
N GLY A 132 0.64 -1.48 -0.18
CA GLY A 132 0.27 -1.19 -1.56
C GLY A 132 -0.07 0.28 -1.79
N GLY A 133 0.00 0.73 -3.05
CA GLY A 133 -0.27 2.13 -3.42
C GLY A 133 -1.76 2.41 -3.67
N LEU A 134 -2.22 3.58 -3.22
CA LEU A 134 -3.42 4.24 -3.72
C LEU A 134 -3.02 5.18 -4.86
N LEU A 135 -3.46 4.87 -6.07
CA LEU A 135 -2.94 5.40 -7.31
C LEU A 135 -4.00 6.18 -8.07
N ASP A 136 -3.58 7.28 -8.67
CA ASP A 136 -4.29 7.90 -9.78
C ASP A 136 -3.61 7.51 -11.09
N LEU A 137 -4.42 7.04 -12.04
CA LEU A 137 -4.01 6.55 -13.35
C LEU A 137 -4.42 7.51 -14.49
N SER A 138 -5.07 8.63 -14.18
CA SER A 138 -5.74 9.49 -15.16
C SER A 138 -4.82 10.49 -15.87
N ASP A 139 -3.78 10.98 -15.19
CA ASP A 139 -2.92 12.10 -15.65
C ASP A 139 -1.74 11.68 -16.55
N GLY A 140 -1.78 10.49 -17.17
CA GLY A 140 -0.67 9.96 -17.99
C GLY A 140 0.61 9.63 -17.22
N HIS A 141 0.57 9.77 -15.89
CA HIS A 141 1.60 9.40 -14.93
C HIS A 141 0.96 8.59 -13.80
N LEU A 142 1.75 7.76 -13.13
CA LEU A 142 1.28 7.02 -11.96
C LEU A 142 1.53 7.84 -10.70
N THR A 143 0.49 8.49 -10.18
CA THR A 143 0.61 9.30 -8.95
C THR A 143 0.15 8.53 -7.73
N VAL A 144 1.02 8.38 -6.74
CA VAL A 144 0.74 7.69 -5.48
C VAL A 144 0.23 8.69 -4.44
N TYR A 145 -1.04 8.60 -4.07
CA TYR A 145 -1.69 9.45 -3.06
C TYR A 145 -1.57 8.90 -1.63
N GLY A 146 -1.45 7.58 -1.49
CA GLY A 146 -1.38 6.96 -0.20
C GLY A 146 -0.86 5.53 -0.24
N VAL A 147 -0.63 4.99 0.95
CA VAL A 147 -0.12 3.63 1.18
C VAL A 147 -1.14 2.87 2.01
N VAL A 148 -1.56 1.67 1.58
CA VAL A 148 -2.52 0.82 2.30
C VAL A 148 -2.01 0.55 3.71
N ALA A 149 -2.77 0.98 4.72
CA ALA A 149 -2.41 0.79 6.13
C ALA A 149 -3.32 -0.26 6.79
N HIS A 150 -4.61 0.06 6.96
CA HIS A 150 -5.58 -0.83 7.58
C HIS A 150 -7.01 -0.52 7.11
N GLY A 151 -7.96 -1.39 7.41
CA GLY A 151 -9.35 -1.20 7.01
C GLY A 151 -10.25 -2.28 7.58
N THR A 152 -11.42 -2.46 7.00
CA THR A 152 -12.31 -3.55 7.38
C THR A 152 -11.66 -4.91 7.08
N SER A 153 -11.81 -5.84 8.03
CA SER A 153 -11.41 -7.24 7.86
C SER A 153 -12.08 -7.88 6.64
N CYS A 154 -11.29 -8.47 5.76
CA CYS A 154 -11.82 -9.17 4.59
C CYS A 154 -12.68 -10.39 4.92
N LYS A 155 -12.50 -10.99 6.11
CA LYS A 155 -13.39 -12.04 6.61
C LYS A 155 -14.80 -11.49 6.87
N LEU A 156 -14.89 -10.29 7.43
CA LEU A 156 -16.18 -9.62 7.68
C LEU A 156 -16.83 -9.20 6.37
N MET A 157 -16.06 -8.70 5.40
CA MET A 157 -16.60 -8.40 4.08
C MET A 157 -17.14 -9.67 3.40
N GLN A 158 -16.37 -10.76 3.42
CA GLN A 158 -16.78 -12.05 2.85
C GLN A 158 -18.10 -12.54 3.46
N SER A 159 -18.24 -12.51 4.79
CA SER A 159 -19.49 -12.95 5.43
C SER A 159 -20.69 -12.10 5.01
N VAL A 160 -20.53 -10.78 4.94
CA VAL A 160 -21.58 -9.85 4.47
C VAL A 160 -21.93 -10.10 3.00
N LEU A 161 -20.94 -10.35 2.14
CA LEU A 161 -21.18 -10.66 0.72
C LEU A 161 -21.92 -12.00 0.56
N MET A 162 -21.58 -13.02 1.34
CA MET A 162 -22.31 -14.31 1.33
C MET A 162 -23.76 -14.15 1.76
N GLU A 163 -24.01 -13.42 2.85
CA GLU A 163 -25.36 -13.15 3.34
C GLU A 163 -26.20 -12.38 2.31
N LYS A 164 -25.62 -11.35 1.68
CA LYS A 164 -26.28 -10.61 0.58
C LYS A 164 -26.62 -11.53 -0.60
N ARG A 165 -25.70 -12.41 -1.01
CA ARG A 165 -25.92 -13.40 -2.09
C ARG A 165 -27.04 -14.39 -1.76
N ALA A 166 -27.25 -14.69 -0.48
CA ALA A 166 -28.37 -15.50 0.00
C ALA A 166 -29.71 -14.73 0.08
N GLY A 167 -29.76 -13.47 -0.36
CA GLY A 167 -30.96 -12.63 -0.33
C GLY A 167 -31.26 -12.02 1.04
N LEU A 168 -30.33 -12.10 2.00
CA LEU A 168 -30.52 -11.53 3.33
C LEU A 168 -30.29 -10.01 3.29
N LYS A 169 -31.13 -9.27 4.03
CA LYS A 169 -30.92 -7.85 4.27
C LYS A 169 -29.87 -7.68 5.36
N VAL A 170 -28.65 -7.33 4.96
CA VAL A 170 -27.54 -7.09 5.88
C VAL A 170 -27.32 -5.59 6.08
N HIS A 171 -27.42 -5.13 7.32
CA HIS A 171 -27.13 -3.74 7.69
C HIS A 171 -25.78 -3.67 8.41
N THR A 172 -24.69 -3.88 7.66
CA THR A 172 -23.32 -3.73 8.19
C THR A 172 -22.75 -2.39 7.78
N LYS A 173 -22.23 -1.63 8.76
CA LYS A 173 -21.47 -0.42 8.52
C LYS A 173 -19.98 -0.77 8.54
N PHE A 174 -19.36 -0.84 7.37
CA PHE A 174 -17.92 -1.03 7.26
C PHE A 174 -17.17 0.17 7.85
N LYS A 175 -15.98 -0.07 8.38
CA LYS A 175 -15.16 0.98 9.02
C LYS A 175 -14.51 1.92 8.01
N GLY A 176 -14.51 1.55 6.73
CA GLY A 176 -13.77 2.22 5.68
C GLY A 176 -12.30 1.81 5.68
N GLY A 177 -11.64 2.11 4.57
CA GLY A 177 -10.22 1.82 4.35
C GLY A 177 -9.39 3.04 4.71
N TYR A 178 -8.22 2.81 5.29
CA TYR A 178 -7.30 3.83 5.77
C TYR A 178 -5.97 3.69 5.04
N PHE A 179 -5.55 4.80 4.43
CA PHE A 179 -4.28 4.89 3.72
C PHE A 179 -3.42 5.97 4.35
N THR A 180 -2.13 5.70 4.56
CA THR A 180 -1.17 6.71 4.99
C THR A 180 -0.93 7.68 3.83
N SER A 181 -1.15 8.97 4.04
CA SER A 181 -1.03 10.01 3.00
C SER A 181 0.42 10.24 2.58
N THR A 182 0.70 10.19 1.28
CA THR A 182 2.03 10.50 0.74
C THR A 182 2.33 12.00 0.80
N GLU A 183 1.34 12.87 0.59
CA GLU A 183 1.51 14.32 0.71
C GLU A 183 1.99 14.72 2.10
N PHE A 184 1.33 14.22 3.15
CA PHE A 184 1.68 14.53 4.53
C PHE A 184 3.12 14.10 4.86
N TYR A 185 3.59 13.00 4.27
CA TYR A 185 4.94 12.46 4.46
C TYR A 185 5.92 12.80 3.34
N ALA A 186 5.56 13.67 2.39
CA ALA A 186 6.44 14.04 1.29
C ALA A 186 7.78 14.59 1.75
N PRO A 187 7.89 15.42 2.82
CA PRO A 187 9.21 15.85 3.30
C PRO A 187 10.09 14.70 3.78
N PHE A 188 9.51 13.68 4.42
CA PHE A 188 10.23 12.47 4.81
C PHE A 188 10.67 11.65 3.58
N ILE A 189 9.77 11.45 2.62
CA ILE A 189 10.08 10.71 1.39
C ILE A 189 11.18 11.42 0.61
N CYS A 190 11.08 12.75 0.46
CA CYS A 190 12.09 13.55 -0.22
C CYS A 190 13.47 13.49 0.46
N LYS A 191 13.50 13.63 1.79
CA LYS A 191 14.74 13.50 2.57
C LYS A 191 15.40 12.13 2.38
N THR A 192 14.63 11.06 2.50
CA THR A 192 15.13 9.68 2.45
C THR A 192 15.50 9.22 1.05
N THR A 193 14.93 9.84 0.02
CA THR A 193 15.27 9.60 -1.39
C THR A 193 16.38 10.52 -1.90
N PHE A 194 16.96 11.39 -1.06
CA PHE A 194 17.96 12.39 -1.45
C PHE A 194 17.50 13.22 -2.66
N ASP A 195 16.27 13.72 -2.59
CA ASP A 195 15.57 14.44 -3.68
C ASP A 195 15.31 13.63 -4.96
N GLY A 196 15.52 12.31 -4.94
CA GLY A 196 15.26 11.42 -6.07
C GLY A 196 13.78 11.16 -6.35
N ALA A 197 12.89 11.40 -5.38
CA ALA A 197 11.45 11.31 -5.60
C ALA A 197 10.92 12.44 -6.50
N LYS A 198 10.00 12.10 -7.40
CA LYS A 198 9.28 13.08 -8.23
C LYS A 198 7.95 13.43 -7.59
N LEU A 199 7.70 14.71 -7.38
CA LEU A 199 6.42 15.23 -6.88
C LEU A 199 5.46 15.47 -8.05
N ASP A 200 4.15 15.37 -7.79
CA ASP A 200 3.08 15.70 -8.73
C ASP A 200 2.83 17.22 -8.86
N GLY A 201 3.81 17.99 -9.32
CA GLY A 201 3.61 19.43 -9.48
C GLY A 201 4.88 20.21 -9.77
N PRO A 202 4.81 21.55 -9.67
CA PRO A 202 5.96 22.42 -9.96
C PRO A 202 7.02 22.36 -8.87
N LYS A 203 6.65 22.00 -7.64
CA LYS A 203 7.57 21.90 -6.51
C LYS A 203 8.47 20.67 -6.64
N LYS A 204 9.69 20.81 -6.13
CA LYS A 204 10.70 19.76 -6.05
C LYS A 204 10.97 19.42 -4.59
N CYS A 205 11.54 18.24 -4.35
CA CYS A 205 11.85 17.77 -3.00
C CYS A 205 12.72 18.74 -2.19
N ARG A 206 13.69 19.39 -2.86
CA ARG A 206 14.55 20.43 -2.27
C ARG A 206 13.79 21.67 -1.77
N ASP A 207 12.55 21.86 -2.18
CA ASP A 207 11.72 23.01 -1.80
C ASP A 207 10.92 22.71 -0.50
N LEU A 208 11.04 21.50 0.07
CA LEU A 208 10.30 21.06 1.25
C LEU A 208 11.15 21.17 2.54
N ASP A 209 10.50 21.39 3.68
CA ASP A 209 11.14 21.32 4.99
C ASP A 209 11.42 19.87 5.39
N GLN A 210 12.66 19.43 5.15
CA GLN A 210 13.12 18.06 5.38
C GLN A 210 13.61 17.81 6.82
N ASN A 211 13.13 18.54 7.83
CA ASN A 211 13.53 18.39 9.23
C ASN A 211 13.01 17.11 9.94
N GLN A 212 12.32 16.20 9.23
CA GLN A 212 11.87 14.94 9.83
C GLN A 212 13.03 14.02 10.21
N GLU A 213 12.96 13.44 11.40
CA GLU A 213 13.95 12.47 11.86
C GLU A 213 13.70 11.07 11.28
N VAL A 214 14.79 10.42 10.86
CA VAL A 214 14.77 9.13 10.16
C VAL A 214 15.51 8.09 10.99
N LEU A 215 14.98 6.86 11.01
CA LEU A 215 15.72 5.65 11.39
C LEU A 215 16.04 4.88 10.13
N THR A 216 17.28 4.40 10.03
CA THR A 216 17.77 3.59 8.90
C THR A 216 18.24 2.25 9.45
N PHE A 217 17.82 1.18 8.79
CA PHE A 217 18.17 -0.21 9.09
C PHE A 217 18.81 -0.87 7.87
#